data_AF-A1CKQ6-F1
#
_entry.id   AF-A1CKQ6-F1
#
_cell.length_a   1.000
_cell.length_b   1.000
_cell.length_c   1.000
_cell.angle_alpha   90.00
_cell.angle_beta   90.00
_cell.angle_gamma   90.00
#
_symmetry.space_group_name_H-M   'P 1'
#
loop_
_entity.id
_entity.type
_entity.pdbx_description
1 polymer ?
#
loop_
_entity_poly.entity_id
_entity_poly.type
_entity_poly.pdbx_seq_one_letter_code
_entity_poly.pdbx_strand_id
1 'polypeptide(L)'
;MSVLDGNPVALLKAMLVRLPLILKTVLLHGVQMSPVSGKQDLRTELTVAIIRSFINLKVPVGKQQKSSMRDPGIKGPMWVSKVTLPQPEDDVQDAVIKAIEDLKDGDETYDIPGVGPVEAVWTAYRRGVDKKAPQPDVSEEEKYRLLRQETQSDMAVLYFHGGAYFLMDPCTHRVTVSQLSKHTGAPVLSVRYRLAPQHPFPAALVDALVAYLSLLAPPPGSLHEPVPANKIILAGDSAGGNLSLALLQTLLTLRRISPTVRFHGQDVRIELPAGATTTSPWCDLTRSMPSVFENARYDFLDPPIQTPETTFVPLPIPEDDIWPCSPPRGDFFANATAILHPLVSPLASRKEIWKDSPPVFMSIGEEGLTDEGLLLARKMHQVGVPVVVEQFEGMPHCFGMVMDGTPASQRSFKGMADFCRDAVAGRVKATGNLTYIGFKLRSTREIPLERASTLSDEEVDRLLRRTAEWRLRGEEELQRQWSEKAKL
;
A
#
# COMPACT_ATOMS: atom_id res chain seq x y z
N MET A 1 9.01 6.68 -10.47
CA MET A 1 10.07 6.25 -11.42
C MET A 1 9.62 6.18 -12.89
N SER A 2 8.34 6.41 -13.23
CA SER A 2 7.84 6.39 -14.63
C SER A 2 8.34 7.52 -15.55
N VAL A 3 9.03 8.54 -15.01
CA VAL A 3 9.67 9.60 -15.82
C VAL A 3 10.87 9.06 -16.61
N LEU A 4 11.39 7.88 -16.24
CA LEU A 4 12.64 7.33 -16.76
C LEU A 4 12.45 6.20 -17.78
N ASP A 5 11.23 5.72 -17.98
CA ASP A 5 10.96 4.61 -18.89
C ASP A 5 10.68 5.08 -20.31
N GLY A 6 11.60 4.71 -21.21
CA GLY A 6 11.39 4.71 -22.67
C GLY A 6 12.18 5.73 -23.47
N ASN A 7 12.80 6.73 -22.84
CA ASN A 7 13.67 7.69 -23.54
C ASN A 7 15.06 7.76 -22.87
N PRO A 8 16.07 7.06 -23.41
CA PRO A 8 17.43 7.04 -22.87
C PRO A 8 18.04 8.44 -22.71
N VAL A 9 17.68 9.38 -23.58
CA VAL A 9 18.16 10.78 -23.54
C VAL A 9 17.51 11.54 -22.39
N ALA A 10 16.23 11.31 -22.11
CA ALA A 10 15.54 11.94 -20.97
C ALA A 10 16.08 11.43 -19.63
N LEU A 11 16.31 10.11 -19.52
CA LEU A 11 16.96 9.50 -18.36
C LEU A 11 18.39 10.05 -18.18
N LEU A 12 19.18 10.12 -19.25
CA LEU A 12 20.54 10.68 -19.19
C LEU A 12 20.53 12.13 -18.71
N LYS A 13 19.65 12.99 -19.28
CA LYS A 13 19.49 14.38 -18.83
C LYS A 13 19.09 14.46 -17.36
N ALA A 14 18.14 13.63 -16.92
CA ALA A 14 17.71 13.60 -15.52
C ALA A 14 18.86 13.18 -14.59
N MET A 15 19.70 12.23 -14.98
CA MET A 15 20.88 11.81 -14.21
C MET A 15 21.98 12.87 -14.20
N LEU A 16 22.22 13.57 -15.31
CA LEU A 16 23.22 14.64 -15.40
C LEU A 16 22.95 15.78 -14.41
N VAL A 17 21.69 16.20 -14.27
CA VAL A 17 21.28 17.23 -13.29
C VAL A 17 21.58 16.78 -11.84
N ARG A 18 21.64 15.47 -11.59
CA ARG A 18 21.87 14.87 -10.28
C ARG A 18 23.34 14.48 -10.04
N LEU A 19 24.23 14.71 -11.00
CA LEU A 19 25.64 14.35 -10.88
C LEU A 19 26.31 14.96 -9.62
N PRO A 20 26.07 16.24 -9.24
CA PRO A 20 26.64 16.79 -8.00
C PRO A 20 26.17 16.05 -6.75
N LEU A 21 24.89 15.67 -6.69
CA LEU A 21 24.33 14.88 -5.59
C LEU A 21 24.99 13.50 -5.52
N ILE A 22 25.06 12.80 -6.66
CA ILE A 22 25.67 11.47 -6.76
C ILE A 22 27.14 11.51 -6.31
N LEU A 23 27.93 12.47 -6.81
CA LEU A 23 29.34 12.61 -6.45
C LEU A 23 29.52 12.92 -4.96
N LYS A 24 28.68 13.80 -4.40
CA LYS A 24 28.70 14.10 -2.96
C LYS A 24 28.39 12.86 -2.13
N THR A 25 27.37 12.08 -2.50
CA THR A 25 27.00 10.83 -1.82
C THR A 25 28.14 9.81 -1.87
N VAL A 26 28.73 9.59 -3.05
CA VAL A 26 29.87 8.67 -3.22
C VAL A 26 31.06 9.10 -2.35
N LEU A 27 31.40 10.38 -2.35
CA LEU A 27 32.51 10.91 -1.55
C LEU A 27 32.28 10.70 -0.06
N LEU A 28 31.13 11.16 0.47
CA LEU A 28 30.80 11.07 1.89
C LEU A 28 30.72 9.61 2.36
N HIS A 29 30.14 8.72 1.55
CA HIS A 29 30.09 7.29 1.85
C HIS A 29 31.50 6.67 1.88
N GLY A 30 32.33 7.00 0.88
CA GLY A 30 33.68 6.46 0.75
C GLY A 30 34.60 6.83 1.92
N VAL A 31 34.44 8.02 2.49
CA VAL A 31 35.19 8.48 3.68
C VAL A 31 34.46 8.20 5.00
N GLN A 32 33.40 7.39 5.00
CA GLN A 32 32.60 7.01 6.18
C GLN A 32 32.00 8.20 6.95
N MET A 33 31.77 9.33 6.27
CA MET A 33 31.12 10.52 6.83
C MET A 33 29.64 10.61 6.46
N SER A 34 29.11 9.63 5.73
CA SER A 34 27.68 9.57 5.43
C SER A 34 26.85 9.28 6.69
N PRO A 35 25.69 9.93 6.90
CA PRO A 35 24.81 9.70 8.05
C PRO A 35 24.21 8.29 8.09
N VAL A 36 24.33 7.51 7.01
CA VAL A 36 23.84 6.12 6.92
C VAL A 36 24.95 5.08 7.04
N SER A 37 26.19 5.52 7.29
CA SER A 37 27.36 4.64 7.42
C SER A 37 27.10 3.53 8.46
N GLY A 38 27.41 2.30 8.07
CA GLY A 38 27.21 1.11 8.91
C GLY A 38 25.84 0.45 8.78
N LYS A 39 24.84 1.11 8.18
CA LYS A 39 23.49 0.57 7.98
C LYS A 39 23.01 0.52 6.53
N GLN A 40 23.58 1.35 5.65
CA GLN A 40 23.35 1.26 4.20
C GLN A 40 24.66 1.04 3.46
N ASP A 41 24.59 0.32 2.35
CA ASP A 41 25.68 0.28 1.38
C ASP A 41 25.52 1.41 0.36
N LEU A 42 26.59 1.68 -0.40
CA LEU A 42 26.59 2.77 -1.37
C LEU A 42 25.47 2.65 -2.40
N ARG A 43 25.11 1.42 -2.81
CA ARG A 43 24.02 1.20 -3.76
C ARG A 43 22.69 1.66 -3.15
N THR A 44 22.42 1.26 -1.91
CA THR A 44 21.20 1.65 -1.17
C THR A 44 21.12 3.16 -1.00
N GLU A 45 22.20 3.78 -0.52
CA GLU A 45 22.23 5.22 -0.27
C GLU A 45 22.03 6.04 -1.57
N LEU A 46 22.66 5.61 -2.67
CA LEU A 46 22.45 6.25 -3.98
C LEU A 46 21.02 6.06 -4.47
N THR A 47 20.43 4.87 -4.31
CA THR A 47 19.03 4.63 -4.67
C THR A 47 18.10 5.57 -3.89
N VAL A 48 18.29 5.69 -2.57
CA VAL A 48 17.51 6.60 -1.71
C VAL A 48 17.67 8.05 -2.16
N ALA A 49 18.90 8.53 -2.32
CA ALA A 49 19.17 9.92 -2.72
C ALA A 49 18.58 10.25 -4.10
N ILE A 50 18.69 9.34 -5.07
CA ILE A 50 18.13 9.53 -6.41
C ILE A 50 16.61 9.55 -6.36
N ILE A 51 15.94 8.62 -5.67
CA ILE A 51 14.48 8.58 -5.60
C ILE A 51 13.93 9.82 -4.90
N ARG A 52 14.52 10.20 -3.76
CA ARG A 52 14.14 11.41 -3.02
C ARG A 52 14.18 12.64 -3.92
N SER A 53 15.21 12.76 -4.76
CA SER A 53 15.33 13.88 -5.71
C SER A 53 14.28 13.92 -6.85
N PHE A 54 13.41 12.91 -6.97
CA PHE A 54 12.28 12.91 -7.90
C PHE A 54 10.94 13.22 -7.21
N ILE A 55 10.87 13.17 -5.88
CA ILE A 55 9.67 13.52 -5.11
C ILE A 55 9.58 15.04 -5.04
N ASN A 56 8.53 15.62 -5.63
CA ASN A 56 8.40 17.07 -5.76
C ASN A 56 6.94 17.52 -5.66
N LEU A 57 6.62 18.22 -4.57
CA LEU A 57 5.30 18.80 -4.34
C LEU A 57 5.00 20.03 -5.22
N LYS A 58 5.97 20.56 -5.97
CA LYS A 58 5.79 21.74 -6.85
C LYS A 58 5.25 21.40 -8.24
N VAL A 59 4.63 20.24 -8.41
CA VAL A 59 4.03 19.78 -9.68
C VAL A 59 2.53 19.59 -9.46
N PRO A 60 1.65 20.08 -10.36
CA PRO A 60 0.21 19.87 -10.21
C PRO A 60 -0.17 18.38 -10.09
N VAL A 61 -1.19 18.06 -9.29
CA VAL A 61 -1.56 16.67 -8.93
C VAL A 61 -1.93 15.86 -10.16
N GLY A 62 -2.75 16.40 -11.07
CA GLY A 62 -3.16 15.74 -12.30
C GLY A 62 -1.99 15.44 -13.23
N LYS A 63 -0.94 16.29 -13.22
CA LYS A 63 0.30 16.01 -13.96
C LYS A 63 1.13 14.90 -13.28
N GLN A 64 1.17 14.86 -11.96
CA GLN A 64 1.83 13.78 -11.22
C GLN A 64 1.12 12.43 -11.49
N GLN A 65 -0.22 12.39 -11.43
CA GLN A 65 -1.02 11.22 -11.77
C GLN A 65 -0.73 10.72 -13.18
N LYS A 66 -0.93 11.57 -14.20
CA LYS A 66 -0.66 11.24 -15.62
C LYS A 66 0.75 10.69 -15.83
N SER A 67 1.75 11.29 -15.17
CA SER A 67 3.12 10.80 -15.26
C SER A 67 3.26 9.43 -14.58
N SER A 68 2.79 9.29 -13.34
CA SER A 68 2.98 8.09 -12.53
C SER A 68 2.24 6.85 -13.07
N MET A 69 1.14 7.05 -13.79
CA MET A 69 0.30 5.99 -14.36
C MET A 69 0.67 5.60 -15.80
N ARG A 70 1.75 6.17 -16.35
CA ARG A 70 2.18 5.88 -17.71
C ARG A 70 2.62 4.41 -17.84
N ASP A 71 1.92 3.66 -18.70
CA ASP A 71 2.24 2.27 -19.00
C ASP A 71 3.52 2.16 -19.85
N PRO A 72 4.61 1.53 -19.36
CA PRO A 72 5.86 1.35 -20.11
C PRO A 72 5.79 0.22 -21.16
N GLY A 73 4.64 -0.45 -21.27
CA GLY A 73 4.45 -1.68 -22.05
C GLY A 73 4.78 -2.94 -21.24
N ILE A 74 4.38 -4.10 -21.78
CA ILE A 74 4.57 -5.40 -21.14
C ILE A 74 5.74 -6.12 -21.82
N LYS A 75 6.79 -6.42 -21.06
CA LYS A 75 7.99 -7.11 -21.55
C LYS A 75 8.56 -8.02 -20.46
N GLY A 76 9.27 -9.05 -20.89
CA GLY A 76 10.05 -9.90 -20.01
C GLY A 76 9.29 -11.10 -19.45
N PRO A 77 9.74 -11.64 -18.31
CA PRO A 77 9.22 -12.88 -17.73
C PRO A 77 7.91 -12.65 -16.97
N MET A 78 6.90 -12.09 -17.65
CA MET A 78 5.57 -11.91 -17.10
C MET A 78 4.48 -12.24 -18.11
N TRP A 79 3.44 -12.93 -17.63
CA TRP A 79 2.13 -12.96 -18.24
C TRP A 79 1.29 -11.84 -17.65
N VAL A 80 0.54 -11.15 -18.49
CA VAL A 80 -0.35 -10.07 -18.08
C VAL A 80 -1.68 -10.24 -18.84
N SER A 81 -2.77 -10.49 -18.13
CA SER A 81 -4.12 -10.54 -18.69
C SER A 81 -4.97 -9.45 -18.05
N LYS A 82 -5.48 -8.53 -18.86
CA LYS A 82 -6.32 -7.41 -18.42
C LYS A 82 -7.77 -7.88 -18.33
N VAL A 83 -8.46 -7.43 -17.28
CA VAL A 83 -9.87 -7.74 -17.05
C VAL A 83 -10.60 -6.51 -16.51
N THR A 84 -11.88 -6.42 -16.80
CA THR A 84 -12.78 -5.45 -16.16
C THR A 84 -13.80 -6.25 -15.36
N LEU A 85 -13.78 -6.07 -14.05
CA LEU A 85 -14.81 -6.59 -13.16
C LEU A 85 -16.07 -5.73 -13.37
N PRO A 86 -17.21 -6.31 -13.76
CA PRO A 86 -18.39 -5.53 -14.08
C PRO A 86 -18.93 -4.81 -12.84
N GLN A 87 -19.63 -3.70 -13.05
CA GLN A 87 -20.25 -2.94 -11.97
C GLN A 87 -21.28 -3.81 -11.22
N PRO A 88 -21.17 -3.95 -9.88
CA PRO A 88 -22.19 -4.61 -9.07
C PRO A 88 -23.30 -3.64 -8.66
N GLU A 89 -24.25 -4.12 -7.87
CA GLU A 89 -25.27 -3.32 -7.20
C GLU A 89 -24.66 -2.41 -6.10
N ASP A 90 -25.40 -1.38 -5.70
CA ASP A 90 -24.98 -0.43 -4.66
C ASP A 90 -24.79 -1.11 -3.28
N ASP A 91 -25.32 -2.32 -3.07
CA ASP A 91 -25.14 -3.15 -1.88
C ASP A 91 -23.67 -3.31 -1.45
N VAL A 92 -22.72 -3.32 -2.39
CA VAL A 92 -21.29 -3.40 -2.07
C VAL A 92 -20.80 -2.12 -1.39
N GLN A 93 -21.22 -0.97 -1.88
CA GLN A 93 -20.91 0.30 -1.25
C GLN A 93 -21.65 0.44 0.08
N ASP A 94 -22.91 0.05 0.16
CA ASP A 94 -23.69 0.08 1.40
C ASP A 94 -23.03 -0.79 2.48
N ALA A 95 -22.45 -1.94 2.11
CA ALA A 95 -21.66 -2.75 3.02
C ALA A 95 -20.42 -1.99 3.54
N VAL A 96 -19.67 -1.31 2.67
CA VAL A 96 -18.53 -0.48 3.10
C VAL A 96 -18.99 0.65 4.03
N ILE A 97 -20.06 1.37 3.68
CA ILE A 97 -20.64 2.43 4.51
C ILE A 97 -21.06 1.89 5.88
N LYS A 98 -21.73 0.73 5.91
CA LYS A 98 -22.15 0.10 7.16
C LYS A 98 -20.96 -0.25 8.07
N ALA A 99 -19.85 -0.71 7.47
CA ALA A 99 -18.62 -0.96 8.22
C ALA A 99 -17.93 0.34 8.70
N ILE A 100 -18.02 1.42 7.93
CA ILE A 100 -17.53 2.74 8.33
C ILE A 100 -18.34 3.24 9.54
N GLU A 101 -19.67 3.27 9.43
CA GLU A 101 -20.53 3.76 10.50
C GLU A 101 -20.44 2.92 11.79
N ASP A 102 -20.18 1.61 11.71
CA ASP A 102 -19.96 0.76 12.90
C ASP A 102 -18.62 1.05 13.60
N LEU A 103 -17.61 1.48 12.85
CA LEU A 103 -16.25 1.75 13.36
C LEU A 103 -16.02 3.23 13.72
N LYS A 104 -16.99 4.08 13.44
CA LYS A 104 -16.98 5.53 13.67
C LYS A 104 -16.91 5.86 15.17
N ASP A 105 -16.12 6.87 15.55
CA ASP A 105 -15.96 7.33 16.94
C ASP A 105 -16.42 8.79 17.15
N GLY A 106 -16.86 9.49 16.09
CA GLY A 106 -17.28 10.89 16.17
C GLY A 106 -18.16 11.32 15.00
N ASP A 107 -17.86 12.50 14.47
CA ASP A 107 -18.56 13.16 13.37
C ASP A 107 -17.80 13.06 12.04
N GLU A 108 -17.02 11.98 11.86
CA GLU A 108 -16.24 11.73 10.65
C GLU A 108 -17.11 11.87 9.40
N THR A 109 -16.60 12.61 8.41
CA THR A 109 -17.28 12.87 7.14
C THR A 109 -16.49 12.26 6.00
N TYR A 110 -17.20 11.79 4.98
CA TYR A 110 -16.63 11.16 3.80
C TYR A 110 -17.60 11.26 2.63
N ASP A 111 -17.09 11.09 1.41
CA ASP A 111 -17.90 11.13 0.20
C ASP A 111 -18.57 9.77 -0.04
N ILE A 112 -19.79 9.77 -0.59
CA ILE A 112 -20.51 8.57 -1.01
C ILE A 112 -20.01 8.20 -2.42
N PRO A 113 -19.16 7.18 -2.59
CA PRO A 113 -18.31 7.08 -3.78
C PRO A 113 -19.03 6.53 -5.02
N GLY A 114 -20.19 5.89 -4.88
CA GLY A 114 -20.77 5.07 -5.95
C GLY A 114 -20.02 3.75 -6.15
N VAL A 115 -20.67 2.81 -6.82
CA VAL A 115 -20.04 1.61 -7.40
C VAL A 115 -19.85 1.80 -8.91
N GLY A 116 -18.81 1.17 -9.46
CA GLY A 116 -18.50 1.21 -10.88
C GLY A 116 -17.77 -0.05 -11.32
N PRO A 117 -17.55 -0.26 -12.63
CA PRO A 117 -16.70 -1.35 -13.09
C PRO A 117 -15.26 -1.13 -12.60
N VAL A 118 -14.61 -2.20 -12.14
CA VAL A 118 -13.25 -2.14 -11.58
C VAL A 118 -12.28 -2.78 -12.57
N GLU A 119 -11.36 -1.99 -13.10
CA GLU A 119 -10.28 -2.54 -13.93
C GLU A 119 -9.26 -3.28 -13.06
N ALA A 120 -8.80 -4.43 -13.54
CA ALA A 120 -7.80 -5.23 -12.86
C ALA A 120 -6.90 -5.97 -13.86
N VAL A 121 -5.80 -6.52 -13.34
CA VAL A 121 -4.80 -7.19 -14.16
C VAL A 121 -4.34 -8.48 -13.47
N TRP A 122 -4.61 -9.62 -14.09
CA TRP A 122 -3.99 -10.88 -13.74
C TRP A 122 -2.53 -10.91 -14.20
N THR A 123 -1.61 -11.15 -13.26
CA THR A 123 -0.18 -11.27 -13.56
C THR A 123 0.38 -12.58 -13.02
N ALA A 124 1.25 -13.23 -13.78
CA ALA A 124 2.12 -14.28 -13.25
C ALA A 124 3.53 -14.23 -13.85
N TYR A 125 4.47 -14.90 -13.19
CA TYR A 125 5.82 -15.07 -13.72
C TYR A 125 5.80 -16.00 -14.94
N ARG A 126 6.37 -15.55 -16.06
CA ARG A 126 6.53 -16.33 -17.29
C ARG A 126 7.92 -16.95 -17.35
N ARG A 127 8.00 -18.28 -17.31
CA ARG A 127 9.25 -19.04 -17.25
C ARG A 127 9.90 -19.14 -18.63
N GLY A 128 11.23 -19.25 -18.64
CA GLY A 128 11.99 -19.59 -19.85
C GLY A 128 12.05 -18.50 -20.93
N VAL A 129 11.73 -17.23 -20.61
CA VAL A 129 11.78 -16.13 -21.59
C VAL A 129 12.80 -15.06 -21.22
N ASP A 130 13.32 -14.38 -22.24
CA ASP A 130 14.26 -13.27 -22.08
C ASP A 130 13.64 -12.05 -21.39
N LYS A 131 14.45 -11.21 -20.74
CA LYS A 131 14.02 -9.98 -20.04
C LYS A 131 13.30 -8.97 -20.93
N LYS A 132 13.51 -8.99 -22.24
CA LYS A 132 12.86 -8.09 -23.20
C LYS A 132 11.84 -8.80 -24.10
N ALA A 133 11.58 -10.08 -23.85
CA ALA A 133 10.64 -10.85 -24.67
C ALA A 133 9.26 -10.16 -24.67
N PRO A 134 8.63 -9.96 -25.85
CA PRO A 134 7.27 -9.48 -25.89
C PRO A 134 6.32 -10.56 -25.34
N GLN A 135 5.19 -10.11 -24.82
CA GLN A 135 4.07 -11.00 -24.56
C GLN A 135 3.45 -11.45 -25.90
N PRO A 136 2.94 -12.69 -26.01
CA PRO A 136 2.17 -13.14 -27.16
C PRO A 136 0.96 -12.24 -27.44
N ASP A 137 0.71 -12.01 -28.72
CA ASP A 137 -0.44 -11.26 -29.21
C ASP A 137 -1.63 -12.21 -29.41
N VAL A 138 -2.32 -12.48 -28.30
CA VAL A 138 -3.50 -13.35 -28.22
C VAL A 138 -4.56 -12.68 -27.33
N SER A 139 -5.79 -13.22 -27.28
CA SER A 139 -6.87 -12.66 -26.46
C SER A 139 -6.51 -12.63 -24.96
N GLU A 140 -7.17 -11.76 -24.19
CA GLU A 140 -6.96 -11.71 -22.72
C GLU A 140 -7.35 -13.03 -22.03
N GLU A 141 -8.36 -13.73 -22.55
CA GLU A 141 -8.75 -15.07 -22.11
C GLU A 141 -7.65 -16.10 -22.37
N GLU A 142 -7.05 -16.09 -23.56
CA GLU A 142 -5.95 -17.00 -23.88
C GLU A 142 -4.70 -16.67 -23.06
N LYS A 143 -4.41 -15.38 -22.84
CA LYS A 143 -3.34 -14.94 -21.91
C LYS A 143 -3.60 -15.46 -20.49
N TYR A 144 -4.84 -15.38 -19.99
CA TYR A 144 -5.20 -15.90 -18.68
C TYR A 144 -5.06 -17.43 -18.60
N ARG A 145 -5.50 -18.15 -19.63
CA ARG A 145 -5.34 -19.62 -19.72
C ARG A 145 -3.87 -20.04 -19.67
N LEU A 146 -3.01 -19.39 -20.46
CA LEU A 146 -1.56 -19.65 -20.47
C LEU A 146 -0.90 -19.28 -19.13
N LEU A 147 -1.31 -18.15 -18.54
CA LEU A 147 -0.90 -17.73 -17.20
C LEU A 147 -1.24 -18.80 -16.15
N ARG A 148 -2.45 -19.38 -16.20
CA ARG A 148 -2.88 -20.45 -15.29
C ARG A 148 -2.14 -21.76 -15.48
N GLN A 149 -1.69 -22.07 -16.70
CA GLN A 149 -0.84 -23.25 -16.95
C GLN A 149 0.54 -23.14 -16.27
N GLU A 150 1.07 -21.93 -16.09
CA GLU A 150 2.35 -21.72 -15.43
C GLU A 150 2.25 -21.49 -13.92
N THR A 151 1.05 -21.27 -13.40
CA THR A 151 0.79 -21.08 -11.96
C THR A 151 0.21 -22.36 -11.37
N GLN A 152 1.06 -23.12 -10.66
CA GLN A 152 0.72 -24.44 -10.12
C GLN A 152 -0.09 -24.37 -8.81
N SER A 153 -0.34 -23.17 -8.29
CA SER A 153 -1.07 -22.95 -7.04
C SER A 153 -2.59 -22.81 -7.26
N ASP A 154 -3.35 -23.30 -6.29
CA ASP A 154 -4.79 -23.04 -6.13
C ASP A 154 -5.08 -21.72 -5.37
N MET A 155 -4.04 -21.07 -4.85
CA MET A 155 -4.09 -19.75 -4.22
C MET A 155 -4.23 -18.64 -5.26
N ALA A 156 -4.96 -17.57 -4.92
CA ALA A 156 -4.92 -16.29 -5.63
C ALA A 156 -4.43 -15.18 -4.69
N VAL A 157 -3.61 -14.28 -5.20
CA VAL A 157 -3.20 -13.07 -4.46
C VAL A 157 -3.97 -11.88 -5.01
N LEU A 158 -4.75 -11.20 -4.17
CA LEU A 158 -5.40 -9.93 -4.49
C LEU A 158 -4.46 -8.79 -4.08
N TYR A 159 -3.94 -8.05 -5.05
CA TYR A 159 -2.87 -7.07 -4.84
C TYR A 159 -3.36 -5.63 -5.03
N PHE A 160 -3.04 -4.77 -4.07
CA PHE A 160 -3.26 -3.33 -4.11
C PHE A 160 -1.91 -2.61 -4.17
N HIS A 161 -1.72 -1.76 -5.18
CA HIS A 161 -0.47 -1.03 -5.37
C HIS A 161 -0.27 0.09 -4.36
N GLY A 162 0.98 0.51 -4.11
CA GLY A 162 1.28 1.73 -3.37
C GLY A 162 1.04 3.00 -4.18
N GLY A 163 1.54 4.14 -3.69
CA GLY A 163 1.36 5.44 -4.35
C GLY A 163 0.48 6.43 -3.60
N ALA A 164 0.40 6.31 -2.27
CA ALA A 164 -0.28 7.28 -1.39
C ALA A 164 -1.74 7.55 -1.77
N TYR A 165 -2.45 6.56 -2.34
CA TYR A 165 -3.83 6.66 -2.85
C TYR A 165 -4.09 7.64 -4.00
N PHE A 166 -3.09 8.40 -4.46
CA PHE A 166 -3.27 9.37 -5.55
C PHE A 166 -2.32 9.16 -6.74
N LEU A 167 -1.39 8.20 -6.66
CA LEU A 167 -0.39 7.91 -7.70
C LEU A 167 -0.39 6.44 -8.07
N MET A 168 0.33 6.15 -9.17
CA MET A 168 0.67 4.80 -9.63
C MET A 168 -0.53 4.00 -10.11
N ASP A 169 -0.26 2.76 -10.52
CA ASP A 169 -1.17 1.92 -11.28
C ASP A 169 -0.71 0.45 -11.23
N PRO A 170 -1.57 -0.57 -11.51
CA PRO A 170 -1.09 -1.94 -11.69
C PRO A 170 0.07 -2.07 -12.68
N CYS A 171 0.14 -1.22 -13.73
CA CYS A 171 1.25 -1.27 -14.68
C CYS A 171 2.62 -0.97 -14.07
N THR A 172 2.70 -0.11 -13.04
CA THR A 172 3.96 0.23 -12.38
C THR A 172 4.44 -0.86 -11.43
N HIS A 173 3.54 -1.77 -11.03
CA HIS A 173 3.82 -2.85 -10.07
C HIS A 173 4.05 -4.21 -10.72
N ARG A 174 3.95 -4.33 -12.06
CA ARG A 174 4.08 -5.61 -12.79
C ARG A 174 5.33 -6.42 -12.42
N VAL A 175 6.48 -5.75 -12.26
CA VAL A 175 7.73 -6.42 -11.85
C VAL A 175 7.59 -7.00 -10.45
N THR A 176 7.12 -6.19 -9.49
CA THR A 176 6.86 -6.62 -8.11
C THR A 176 5.92 -7.82 -8.05
N VAL A 177 4.75 -7.72 -8.69
CA VAL A 177 3.74 -8.79 -8.62
C VAL A 177 4.17 -10.02 -9.42
N SER A 178 4.98 -9.86 -10.48
CA SER A 178 5.62 -10.99 -11.17
C SER A 178 6.63 -11.72 -10.28
N GLN A 179 7.46 -11.00 -9.50
CA GLN A 179 8.34 -11.64 -8.51
C GLN A 179 7.51 -12.33 -7.41
N LEU A 180 6.48 -11.69 -6.89
CA LEU A 180 5.59 -12.33 -5.91
C LEU A 180 4.97 -13.61 -6.47
N SER A 181 4.48 -13.58 -7.71
CA SER A 181 3.99 -14.77 -8.42
C SER A 181 5.06 -15.84 -8.59
N LYS A 182 6.29 -15.45 -8.95
CA LYS A 182 7.43 -16.37 -9.09
C LYS A 182 7.71 -17.14 -7.80
N HIS A 183 7.69 -16.43 -6.67
CA HIS A 183 8.01 -17.01 -5.37
C HIS A 183 6.84 -17.80 -4.76
N THR A 184 5.60 -17.38 -5.01
CA THR A 184 4.40 -18.06 -4.50
C THR A 184 3.90 -19.20 -5.40
N GLY A 185 4.18 -19.12 -6.70
CA GLY A 185 3.56 -19.96 -7.73
C GLY A 185 2.10 -19.60 -8.04
N ALA A 186 1.57 -18.52 -7.45
CA ALA A 186 0.18 -18.11 -7.57
C ALA A 186 -0.03 -17.02 -8.64
N PRO A 187 -1.20 -16.95 -9.27
CA PRO A 187 -1.64 -15.79 -10.03
C PRO A 187 -1.92 -14.62 -9.07
N VAL A 188 -1.63 -13.40 -9.54
CA VAL A 188 -1.85 -12.17 -8.79
C VAL A 188 -2.84 -11.28 -9.53
N LEU A 189 -3.98 -10.95 -8.92
CA LEU A 189 -4.95 -9.99 -9.43
C LEU A 189 -4.62 -8.61 -8.87
N SER A 190 -4.04 -7.73 -9.68
CA SER A 190 -3.74 -6.36 -9.28
C SER A 190 -4.90 -5.42 -9.62
N VAL A 191 -5.43 -4.72 -8.62
CA VAL A 191 -6.62 -3.86 -8.77
C VAL A 191 -6.20 -2.44 -9.15
N ARG A 192 -6.84 -1.87 -10.18
CA ARG A 192 -6.75 -0.45 -10.52
C ARG A 192 -7.86 0.31 -9.78
N TYR A 193 -7.70 0.45 -8.48
CA TYR A 193 -8.69 1.13 -7.64
C TYR A 193 -8.70 2.64 -7.94
N ARG A 194 -9.85 3.28 -7.71
CA ARG A 194 -10.03 4.72 -7.91
C ARG A 194 -9.11 5.54 -7.00
N LEU A 195 -8.52 6.59 -7.58
CA LEU A 195 -7.52 7.43 -6.92
C LEU A 195 -8.13 8.75 -6.40
N ALA A 196 -7.60 9.19 -5.26
CA ALA A 196 -7.76 10.54 -4.75
C ALA A 196 -7.00 11.56 -5.63
N PRO A 197 -7.33 12.87 -5.59
CA PRO A 197 -8.42 13.50 -4.84
C PRO A 197 -9.81 13.37 -5.50
N GLN A 198 -9.89 12.90 -6.75
CA GLN A 198 -11.17 12.76 -7.48
C GLN A 198 -12.12 11.77 -6.79
N HIS A 199 -11.55 10.71 -6.21
CA HIS A 199 -12.27 9.67 -5.49
C HIS A 199 -11.58 9.42 -4.14
N PRO A 200 -11.84 10.26 -3.13
CA PRO A 200 -11.27 10.08 -1.79
C PRO A 200 -11.86 8.84 -1.10
N PHE A 201 -11.43 8.60 0.14
CA PHE A 201 -12.03 7.65 1.03
C PHE A 201 -13.56 7.81 1.05
N PRO A 202 -14.34 6.72 0.87
CA PRO A 202 -13.93 5.30 0.85
C PRO A 202 -13.88 4.64 -0.55
N ALA A 203 -13.74 5.39 -1.66
CA ALA A 203 -13.86 4.84 -3.02
C ALA A 203 -12.93 3.65 -3.32
N ALA A 204 -11.64 3.75 -2.97
CA ALA A 204 -10.68 2.67 -3.17
C ALA A 204 -11.04 1.40 -2.38
N LEU A 205 -11.66 1.55 -1.21
CA LEU A 205 -12.12 0.44 -0.36
C LEU A 205 -13.35 -0.25 -0.94
N VAL A 206 -14.26 0.50 -1.56
CA VAL A 206 -15.37 -0.07 -2.35
C VAL A 206 -14.81 -0.91 -3.49
N ASP A 207 -13.87 -0.38 -4.28
CA ASP A 207 -13.28 -1.11 -5.40
C ASP A 207 -12.52 -2.37 -4.93
N ALA A 208 -11.87 -2.30 -3.76
CA ALA A 208 -11.21 -3.43 -3.13
C ALA A 208 -12.21 -4.53 -2.71
N LEU A 209 -13.37 -4.15 -2.17
CA LEU A 209 -14.42 -5.10 -1.82
C LEU A 209 -15.05 -5.73 -3.07
N VAL A 210 -15.29 -4.94 -4.14
CA VAL A 210 -15.72 -5.48 -5.44
C VAL A 210 -14.75 -6.53 -5.94
N ALA A 211 -13.44 -6.24 -5.95
CA ALA A 211 -12.44 -7.18 -6.41
C ALA A 211 -12.37 -8.46 -5.56
N TYR A 212 -12.53 -8.33 -4.24
CA TYR A 212 -12.59 -9.49 -3.34
C TYR A 212 -13.83 -10.36 -3.61
N LEU A 213 -15.01 -9.75 -3.73
CA LEU A 213 -16.26 -10.46 -4.03
C LEU A 213 -16.23 -11.08 -5.42
N SER A 214 -15.61 -10.43 -6.42
CA SER A 214 -15.40 -11.02 -7.74
C SER A 214 -14.54 -12.28 -7.69
N LEU A 215 -13.57 -12.40 -6.78
CA LEU A 215 -12.82 -13.64 -6.60
C LEU A 215 -13.69 -14.75 -6.00
N LEU A 216 -14.53 -14.44 -5.02
CA LEU A 216 -15.41 -15.42 -4.36
C LEU A 216 -16.57 -15.89 -5.24
N ALA A 217 -17.22 -14.96 -5.93
CA ALA A 217 -18.43 -15.16 -6.69
C ALA A 217 -18.35 -14.42 -8.04
N PRO A 218 -17.45 -14.86 -8.95
CA PRO A 218 -17.32 -14.24 -10.26
C PRO A 218 -18.63 -14.32 -11.05
N PRO A 219 -19.08 -13.22 -11.68
CA PRO A 219 -20.26 -13.25 -12.53
C PRO A 219 -20.04 -14.12 -13.78
N PRO A 220 -21.12 -14.59 -14.44
CA PRO A 220 -21.02 -15.36 -15.68
C PRO A 220 -20.16 -14.66 -16.74
N GLY A 221 -19.26 -15.42 -17.38
CA GLY A 221 -18.32 -14.89 -18.39
C GLY A 221 -17.03 -14.30 -17.82
N SER A 222 -16.81 -14.41 -16.50
CA SER A 222 -15.52 -14.08 -15.89
C SER A 222 -14.40 -14.99 -16.38
N LEU A 223 -13.17 -14.49 -16.38
CA LEU A 223 -12.00 -15.26 -16.82
C LEU A 223 -11.64 -16.43 -15.88
N HIS A 224 -12.16 -16.43 -14.65
CA HIS A 224 -11.78 -17.38 -13.61
C HIS A 224 -13.01 -17.97 -12.91
N GLU A 225 -12.81 -19.15 -12.35
CA GLU A 225 -13.77 -19.82 -11.47
C GLU A 225 -13.75 -19.23 -10.05
N PRO A 226 -14.79 -19.45 -9.24
CA PRO A 226 -14.80 -19.09 -7.82
C PRO A 226 -13.54 -19.56 -7.08
N VAL A 227 -12.90 -18.64 -6.35
CA VAL A 227 -11.75 -18.93 -5.49
C VAL A 227 -12.25 -18.98 -4.04
N PRO A 228 -12.09 -20.11 -3.33
CA PRO A 228 -12.46 -20.19 -1.92
C PRO A 228 -11.72 -19.12 -1.08
N ALA A 229 -12.40 -18.51 -0.11
CA ALA A 229 -11.81 -17.43 0.68
C ALA A 229 -10.50 -17.83 1.38
N ASN A 230 -10.43 -19.07 1.89
CA ASN A 230 -9.21 -19.64 2.49
C ASN A 230 -8.08 -19.95 1.48
N LYS A 231 -8.25 -19.60 0.20
CA LYS A 231 -7.24 -19.61 -0.86
C LYS A 231 -6.89 -18.21 -1.37
N ILE A 232 -7.48 -17.16 -0.81
CA ILE A 232 -7.20 -15.77 -1.18
C ILE A 232 -6.22 -15.18 -0.16
N ILE A 233 -5.17 -14.51 -0.66
CA ILE A 233 -4.29 -13.66 0.15
C ILE A 233 -4.50 -12.20 -0.26
N LEU A 234 -4.75 -11.32 0.71
CA LEU A 234 -4.69 -9.88 0.48
C LEU A 234 -3.23 -9.43 0.51
N ALA A 235 -2.82 -8.60 -0.45
CA ALA A 235 -1.45 -8.12 -0.51
C ALA A 235 -1.38 -6.67 -0.97
N GLY A 236 -0.35 -5.96 -0.51
CA GLY A 236 -0.07 -4.62 -1.02
C GLY A 236 1.10 -3.97 -0.32
N ASP A 237 1.53 -2.84 -0.88
CA ASP A 237 2.65 -2.06 -0.38
C ASP A 237 2.23 -0.63 -0.06
N SER A 238 2.84 0.00 0.95
CA SER A 238 2.55 1.40 1.28
C SER A 238 1.04 1.64 1.50
N ALA A 239 0.44 2.55 0.72
CA ALA A 239 -1.00 2.77 0.67
C ALA A 239 -1.82 1.54 0.23
N GLY A 240 -1.30 0.65 -0.61
CA GLY A 240 -1.94 -0.62 -0.93
C GLY A 240 -1.84 -1.62 0.23
N GLY A 241 -0.79 -1.52 1.05
CA GLY A 241 -0.69 -2.21 2.33
C GLY A 241 -1.75 -1.72 3.32
N ASN A 242 -1.98 -0.40 3.38
CA ASN A 242 -3.12 0.19 4.09
C ASN A 242 -4.44 -0.37 3.57
N LEU A 243 -4.69 -0.33 2.26
CA LEU A 243 -5.93 -0.80 1.64
C LEU A 243 -6.20 -2.28 1.93
N SER A 244 -5.15 -3.11 1.93
CA SER A 244 -5.24 -4.53 2.33
C SER A 244 -5.75 -4.68 3.77
N LEU A 245 -5.20 -3.88 4.68
CA LEU A 245 -5.54 -3.92 6.11
C LEU A 245 -6.91 -3.29 6.39
N ALA A 246 -7.28 -2.23 5.68
CA ALA A 246 -8.60 -1.61 5.73
C ALA A 246 -9.67 -2.59 5.23
N LEU A 247 -9.45 -3.23 4.07
CA LEU A 247 -10.34 -4.28 3.57
C LEU A 247 -10.47 -5.42 4.57
N LEU A 248 -9.38 -5.86 5.19
CA LEU A 248 -9.44 -6.92 6.21
C LEU A 248 -10.31 -6.51 7.42
N GLN A 249 -10.15 -5.29 7.92
CA GLN A 249 -11.02 -4.75 8.99
C GLN A 249 -12.49 -4.63 8.54
N THR A 250 -12.74 -4.21 7.30
CA THR A 250 -14.09 -4.17 6.72
C THR A 250 -14.72 -5.55 6.70
N LEU A 251 -14.00 -6.58 6.24
CA LEU A 251 -14.51 -7.96 6.20
C LEU A 251 -14.76 -8.51 7.61
N LEU A 252 -13.89 -8.22 8.58
CA LEU A 252 -14.09 -8.59 9.98
C LEU A 252 -15.33 -7.93 10.59
N THR A 253 -15.52 -6.65 10.30
CA THR A 253 -16.65 -5.86 10.78
C THR A 253 -17.95 -6.36 10.15
N LEU A 254 -17.99 -6.51 8.83
CA LEU A 254 -19.13 -7.06 8.11
C LEU A 254 -19.50 -8.46 8.58
N ARG A 255 -18.53 -9.33 8.84
CA ARG A 255 -18.82 -10.66 9.40
C ARG A 255 -19.58 -10.60 10.73
N ARG A 256 -19.38 -9.54 11.53
CA ARG A 256 -20.07 -9.33 12.82
C ARG A 256 -21.46 -8.71 12.64
N ILE A 257 -21.63 -7.76 11.71
CA ILE A 257 -22.83 -6.90 11.65
C ILE A 257 -23.69 -7.08 10.38
N SER A 258 -23.14 -7.67 9.33
CA SER A 258 -23.79 -7.85 8.03
C SER A 258 -23.06 -8.91 7.19
N PRO A 259 -23.20 -10.21 7.52
CA PRO A 259 -22.33 -11.26 6.99
C PRO A 259 -22.65 -11.67 5.54
N THR A 260 -23.59 -11.00 4.87
CA THR A 260 -23.99 -11.28 3.50
C THR A 260 -24.11 -9.96 2.73
N VAL A 261 -23.63 -9.95 1.50
CA VAL A 261 -23.70 -8.82 0.56
C VAL A 261 -24.29 -9.32 -0.76
N ARG A 262 -25.23 -8.58 -1.34
CA ARG A 262 -25.74 -8.86 -2.68
C ARG A 262 -24.68 -8.49 -3.71
N PHE A 263 -24.38 -9.40 -4.63
CA PHE A 263 -23.34 -9.22 -5.64
C PHE A 263 -23.72 -9.95 -6.93
N HIS A 264 -23.96 -9.20 -8.01
CA HIS A 264 -24.39 -9.69 -9.32
C HIS A 264 -25.57 -10.65 -9.26
N GLY A 265 -26.60 -10.26 -8.51
CA GLY A 265 -27.82 -11.06 -8.36
C GLY A 265 -27.66 -12.30 -7.46
N GLN A 266 -26.57 -12.42 -6.69
CA GLN A 266 -26.34 -13.50 -5.74
C GLN A 266 -26.09 -12.98 -4.32
N ASP A 267 -26.49 -13.74 -3.32
CA ASP A 267 -26.22 -13.43 -1.92
C ASP A 267 -24.88 -14.07 -1.52
N VAL A 268 -23.83 -13.25 -1.41
CA VAL A 268 -22.48 -13.71 -1.12
C VAL A 268 -22.20 -13.56 0.37
N ARG A 269 -21.87 -14.67 1.04
CA ARG A 269 -21.44 -14.65 2.44
C ARG A 269 -20.03 -14.08 2.54
N ILE A 270 -19.83 -13.16 3.48
CA ILE A 270 -18.52 -12.60 3.84
C ILE A 270 -17.73 -13.66 4.59
N GLU A 271 -16.87 -14.36 3.84
CA GLU A 271 -15.81 -15.21 4.37
C GLU A 271 -14.49 -14.44 4.40
N LEU A 272 -13.60 -14.81 5.31
CA LEU A 272 -12.32 -14.13 5.49
C LEU A 272 -11.23 -14.77 4.61
N PRO A 273 -10.27 -13.97 4.09
CA PRO A 273 -9.15 -14.48 3.32
C PRO A 273 -8.27 -15.39 4.19
N ALA A 274 -7.38 -16.16 3.56
CA ALA A 274 -6.40 -16.99 4.25
C ALA A 274 -5.41 -16.17 5.11
N GLY A 275 -5.15 -14.93 4.72
CA GLY A 275 -4.24 -14.02 5.39
C GLY A 275 -4.01 -12.74 4.60
N ALA A 276 -3.24 -11.82 5.18
CA ALA A 276 -2.78 -10.60 4.51
C ALA A 276 -1.26 -10.46 4.59
N THR A 277 -0.59 -10.10 3.50
CA THR A 277 0.85 -9.81 3.46
C THR A 277 1.10 -8.39 2.98
N THR A 278 1.75 -7.57 3.80
CA THR A 278 2.04 -6.18 3.46
C THR A 278 3.53 -5.89 3.42
N THR A 279 3.91 -4.91 2.60
CA THR A 279 5.27 -4.33 2.61
C THR A 279 5.15 -2.86 2.98
N SER A 280 5.84 -2.43 4.02
CA SER A 280 5.84 -1.02 4.47
C SER A 280 4.43 -0.42 4.55
N PRO A 281 3.44 -1.06 5.22
CA PRO A 281 2.07 -0.57 5.20
C PRO A 281 1.95 0.82 5.84
N TRP A 282 1.23 1.73 5.19
CA TRP A 282 0.97 3.07 5.74
C TRP A 282 -0.25 3.03 6.66
N CYS A 283 -0.07 2.88 7.97
CA CYS A 283 -1.13 2.64 8.96
C CYS A 283 -1.60 3.90 9.73
N ASP A 284 -0.88 5.01 9.62
CA ASP A 284 -1.13 6.31 10.26
C ASP A 284 -1.11 7.43 9.20
N LEU A 285 -2.31 7.87 8.78
CA LEU A 285 -2.45 8.97 7.82
C LEU A 285 -2.02 10.34 8.38
N THR A 286 -1.99 10.49 9.71
CA THR A 286 -1.54 11.72 10.35
C THR A 286 -0.03 11.92 10.18
N ARG A 287 0.73 10.82 9.99
CA ARG A 287 2.20 10.77 9.92
C ARG A 287 2.85 11.33 11.19
N SER A 288 2.34 10.92 12.35
CA SER A 288 2.71 11.48 13.66
C SER A 288 3.78 10.69 14.41
N MET A 289 4.09 9.46 13.95
CA MET A 289 5.04 8.59 14.65
C MET A 289 6.49 9.09 14.54
N PRO A 290 7.33 8.95 15.60
CA PRO A 290 8.71 9.40 15.63
C PRO A 290 9.58 8.87 14.48
N SER A 291 9.39 7.61 14.07
CA SER A 291 10.16 7.01 12.97
C SER A 291 10.07 7.82 11.67
N VAL A 292 8.98 8.54 11.43
CA VAL A 292 8.80 9.42 10.26
C VAL A 292 9.91 10.47 10.17
N PHE A 293 10.44 10.92 11.31
CA PHE A 293 11.52 11.89 11.40
C PHE A 293 12.87 11.21 11.66
N GLU A 294 12.94 10.27 12.59
CA GLU A 294 14.20 9.63 13.03
C GLU A 294 14.83 8.76 11.95
N ASN A 295 14.00 8.06 11.16
CA ASN A 295 14.46 7.18 10.09
C ASN A 295 14.52 7.88 8.72
N ALA A 296 14.16 9.16 8.64
CA ALA A 296 14.21 9.94 7.39
C ALA A 296 15.59 9.92 6.71
N ARG A 297 16.67 9.72 7.48
CA ARG A 297 18.02 9.56 6.92
C ARG A 297 18.18 8.30 6.06
N TYR A 298 17.46 7.23 6.35
CA TYR A 298 17.51 5.95 5.62
C TYR A 298 16.48 5.88 4.49
N ASP A 299 15.48 6.75 4.48
CA ASP A 299 14.29 6.61 3.66
C ASP A 299 14.20 7.66 2.55
N PHE A 300 13.67 7.34 1.38
CA PHE A 300 13.44 8.36 0.35
C PHE A 300 12.18 9.19 0.60
N LEU A 301 11.30 8.79 1.51
CA LEU A 301 10.17 9.60 1.95
C LEU A 301 10.66 10.68 2.92
N ASP A 302 10.49 11.94 2.53
CA ASP A 302 10.79 13.06 3.41
C ASP A 302 9.74 13.16 4.53
N PRO A 303 10.15 13.61 5.74
CA PRO A 303 9.22 13.90 6.82
C PRO A 303 8.23 15.00 6.40
N PRO A 304 7.06 15.10 7.06
CA PRO A 304 6.12 16.19 6.85
C PRO A 304 6.82 17.57 6.93
N ILE A 305 6.48 18.46 6.00
CA ILE A 305 7.06 19.82 5.93
C ILE A 305 6.60 20.74 7.06
N GLN A 306 5.58 20.32 7.79
CA GLN A 306 4.92 21.05 8.87
C GLN A 306 4.46 20.05 9.93
N THR A 307 4.41 20.51 11.17
CA THR A 307 4.08 19.71 12.34
C THR A 307 3.03 20.43 13.19
N PRO A 308 2.41 19.76 14.18
CA PRO A 308 1.46 20.39 15.09
C PRO A 308 2.02 21.58 15.90
N GLU A 309 3.34 21.79 15.92
CA GLU A 309 4.01 22.97 16.48
C GLU A 309 3.95 24.21 15.58
N THR A 310 3.53 24.07 14.33
CA THR A 310 3.50 25.13 13.32
C THR A 310 2.05 25.49 12.93
N THR A 311 1.85 26.67 12.33
CA THR A 311 0.55 27.00 11.73
C THR A 311 0.30 26.10 10.53
N PHE A 312 -0.88 25.48 10.46
CA PHE A 312 -1.27 24.69 9.30
C PHE A 312 -1.30 25.56 8.05
N VAL A 313 -0.59 25.12 7.02
CA VAL A 313 -0.63 25.74 5.69
C VAL A 313 -0.99 24.66 4.65
N PRO A 314 -1.74 25.01 3.58
CA PRO A 314 -1.94 24.10 2.46
C PRO A 314 -0.61 23.57 1.94
N LEU A 315 -0.63 22.33 1.45
CA LEU A 315 0.51 21.79 0.72
C LEU A 315 0.84 22.74 -0.46
N PRO A 316 2.12 23.05 -0.72
CA PRO A 316 2.54 24.03 -1.72
C PRO A 316 2.48 23.44 -3.14
N ILE A 317 1.31 22.94 -3.51
CA ILE A 317 1.02 22.23 -4.74
C ILE A 317 0.31 23.18 -5.69
N PRO A 318 0.83 23.40 -6.91
CA PRO A 318 0.16 24.25 -7.87
C PRO A 318 -1.23 23.72 -8.22
N GLU A 319 -2.17 24.65 -8.43
CA GLU A 319 -3.53 24.33 -8.84
C GLU A 319 -3.60 23.66 -10.22
N ASP A 320 -4.57 22.77 -10.39
CA ASP A 320 -5.03 22.24 -11.67
C ASP A 320 -6.49 21.78 -11.57
N ASP A 321 -6.99 21.11 -12.61
CA ASP A 321 -8.38 20.70 -12.75
C ASP A 321 -8.89 19.77 -11.62
N ILE A 322 -7.99 19.17 -10.82
CA ILE A 322 -8.35 18.22 -9.76
C ILE A 322 -7.88 18.63 -8.37
N TRP A 323 -7.06 19.69 -8.24
CA TRP A 323 -6.55 20.16 -6.96
C TRP A 323 -6.32 21.69 -6.94
N PRO A 324 -6.66 22.41 -5.85
CA PRO A 324 -7.40 21.94 -4.68
C PRO A 324 -8.82 21.51 -5.05
N CYS A 325 -9.38 20.56 -4.30
CA CYS A 325 -10.79 20.20 -4.44
C CYS A 325 -11.71 21.34 -3.97
N SER A 326 -12.99 21.26 -4.30
CA SER A 326 -14.03 22.21 -3.88
C SER A 326 -15.16 21.47 -3.16
N PRO A 327 -15.36 21.68 -1.85
CA PRO A 327 -14.56 22.52 -0.94
C PRO A 327 -13.12 22.01 -0.76
N PRO A 328 -12.17 22.87 -0.36
CA PRO A 328 -10.78 22.46 -0.17
C PRO A 328 -10.61 21.46 0.98
N ARG A 329 -9.66 20.54 0.81
CA ARG A 329 -9.22 19.58 1.82
C ARG A 329 -7.75 19.77 2.16
N GLY A 330 -7.39 19.41 3.40
CA GLY A 330 -6.00 19.40 3.89
C GLY A 330 -5.22 18.16 3.48
N ASP A 331 -5.90 17.08 3.09
CA ASP A 331 -5.32 15.83 2.62
C ASP A 331 -5.96 15.42 1.27
N PHE A 332 -5.25 14.63 0.46
CA PHE A 332 -5.80 14.14 -0.80
C PHE A 332 -6.84 13.05 -0.58
N PHE A 333 -6.55 12.13 0.34
CA PHE A 333 -7.24 10.86 0.44
C PHE A 333 -8.47 10.92 1.32
N ALA A 334 -8.45 11.67 2.43
CA ALA A 334 -9.56 11.72 3.37
C ALA A 334 -9.83 13.15 3.85
N ASN A 335 -11.08 13.42 4.24
CA ASN A 335 -11.42 14.64 4.97
C ASN A 335 -10.67 14.65 6.31
N ALA A 336 -10.34 15.84 6.84
CA ALA A 336 -9.59 15.94 8.08
C ALA A 336 -10.31 15.31 9.29
N THR A 337 -11.64 15.27 9.26
CA THR A 337 -12.47 14.59 10.28
C THR A 337 -12.27 13.06 10.26
N ALA A 338 -12.01 12.46 9.10
CA ALA A 338 -11.93 11.00 8.93
C ALA A 338 -10.51 10.43 9.04
N ILE A 339 -9.45 11.24 9.22
CA ILE A 339 -8.06 10.76 9.19
C ILE A 339 -7.71 9.76 10.30
N LEU A 340 -8.45 9.75 11.41
CA LEU A 340 -8.31 8.76 12.48
C LEU A 340 -9.31 7.62 12.38
N HIS A 341 -10.20 7.62 11.38
CA HIS A 341 -11.14 6.53 11.20
C HIS A 341 -10.36 5.21 11.02
N PRO A 342 -10.75 4.09 11.66
CA PRO A 342 -9.98 2.83 11.62
C PRO A 342 -9.72 2.25 10.23
N LEU A 343 -10.60 2.56 9.26
CA LEU A 343 -10.46 2.16 7.85
C LEU A 343 -9.64 3.15 7.00
N VAL A 344 -9.21 4.26 7.59
CA VAL A 344 -8.30 5.26 7.00
C VAL A 344 -6.91 5.12 7.61
N SER A 345 -6.83 5.11 8.94
CA SER A 345 -5.63 4.85 9.73
C SER A 345 -5.81 3.57 10.56
N PRO A 346 -5.46 2.38 10.03
CA PRO A 346 -5.49 1.13 10.77
C PRO A 346 -4.79 1.18 12.14
N LEU A 347 -3.75 2.00 12.32
CA LEU A 347 -3.10 2.18 13.63
C LEU A 347 -4.02 2.84 14.67
N ALA A 348 -4.94 3.71 14.26
CA ALA A 348 -5.90 4.36 15.14
C ALA A 348 -7.01 3.41 15.63
N SER A 349 -7.11 2.21 15.03
CA SER A 349 -8.07 1.19 15.47
C SER A 349 -7.83 0.75 16.92
N ARG A 350 -8.93 0.48 17.63
CA ARG A 350 -8.91 -0.31 18.85
C ARG A 350 -8.49 -1.74 18.51
N LYS A 351 -7.63 -2.33 19.34
CA LYS A 351 -7.06 -3.67 19.06
C LYS A 351 -8.13 -4.75 18.93
N GLU A 352 -9.25 -4.64 19.64
CA GLU A 352 -10.36 -5.60 19.64
C GLU A 352 -11.02 -5.75 18.26
N ILE A 353 -10.88 -4.76 17.37
CA ILE A 353 -11.35 -4.86 15.98
C ILE A 353 -10.63 -6.01 15.27
N TRP A 354 -9.34 -6.23 15.55
CA TRP A 354 -8.51 -7.29 14.96
C TRP A 354 -8.76 -8.69 15.52
N LYS A 355 -9.58 -8.82 16.56
CA LYS A 355 -9.90 -10.13 17.12
C LYS A 355 -10.48 -11.05 16.04
N ASP A 356 -10.00 -12.29 15.99
CA ASP A 356 -10.34 -13.30 14.99
C ASP A 356 -9.89 -12.98 13.56
N SER A 357 -8.99 -12.00 13.40
CA SER A 357 -8.33 -11.74 12.12
C SER A 357 -7.54 -12.96 11.63
N PRO A 358 -7.57 -13.26 10.32
CA PRO A 358 -6.60 -14.13 9.69
C PRO A 358 -5.15 -13.68 9.98
N PRO A 359 -4.16 -14.57 9.81
CA PRO A 359 -2.76 -14.22 9.96
C PRO A 359 -2.35 -13.02 9.10
N VAL A 360 -1.39 -12.24 9.60
CA VAL A 360 -0.85 -11.06 8.91
C VAL A 360 0.67 -11.12 8.86
N PHE A 361 1.25 -10.86 7.69
CA PHE A 361 2.68 -10.67 7.50
C PHE A 361 3.01 -9.22 7.17
N MET A 362 4.06 -8.67 7.78
CA MET A 362 4.56 -7.32 7.48
C MET A 362 6.07 -7.35 7.24
N SER A 363 6.51 -6.96 6.04
CA SER A 363 7.92 -6.69 5.73
C SER A 363 8.18 -5.19 5.78
N ILE A 364 9.10 -4.73 6.62
CA ILE A 364 9.31 -3.31 6.95
C ILE A 364 10.80 -2.98 6.89
N GLY A 365 11.14 -1.79 6.38
CA GLY A 365 12.50 -1.26 6.46
C GLY A 365 12.86 -0.69 7.83
N GLU A 366 14.03 -0.06 7.95
CA GLU A 366 14.29 0.94 9.00
C GLU A 366 13.95 2.31 8.40
N GLU A 367 12.66 2.48 8.16
CA GLU A 367 12.05 3.51 7.32
C GLU A 367 11.14 4.45 8.11
N GLY A 368 10.58 5.46 7.44
CA GLY A 368 9.65 6.40 8.06
C GLY A 368 8.41 5.74 8.66
N LEU A 369 7.92 4.66 8.04
CA LEU A 369 6.71 3.94 8.46
C LEU A 369 6.97 2.78 9.44
N THR A 370 8.16 2.75 10.05
CA THR A 370 8.55 1.66 10.95
C THR A 370 7.62 1.54 12.15
N ASP A 371 7.43 2.63 12.90
CA ASP A 371 6.69 2.59 14.17
C ASP A 371 5.24 2.17 13.94
N GLU A 372 4.56 2.74 12.96
CA GLU A 372 3.15 2.46 12.70
C GLU A 372 2.89 0.99 12.32
N GLY A 373 3.81 0.35 11.57
CA GLY A 373 3.73 -1.07 11.27
C GLY A 373 3.98 -1.94 12.51
N LEU A 374 5.02 -1.62 13.29
CA LEU A 374 5.36 -2.38 14.50
C LEU A 374 4.31 -2.26 15.61
N LEU A 375 3.75 -1.05 15.80
CA LEU A 375 2.70 -0.78 16.78
C LEU A 375 1.39 -1.45 16.40
N LEU A 376 1.02 -1.46 15.12
CA LEU A 376 -0.15 -2.20 14.65
C LEU A 376 0.04 -3.72 14.83
N ALA A 377 1.21 -4.24 14.50
CA ALA A 377 1.55 -5.65 14.73
C ALA A 377 1.46 -6.02 16.21
N ARG A 378 1.92 -5.14 17.13
CA ARG A 378 1.74 -5.31 18.58
C ARG A 378 0.26 -5.35 18.95
N LYS A 379 -0.56 -4.40 18.49
CA LYS A 379 -2.02 -4.37 18.76
C LYS A 379 -2.70 -5.67 18.31
N MET A 380 -2.42 -6.14 17.10
CA MET A 380 -2.94 -7.41 16.58
C MET A 380 -2.49 -8.62 17.42
N HIS A 381 -1.19 -8.68 17.77
CA HIS A 381 -0.64 -9.74 18.61
C HIS A 381 -1.32 -9.83 19.97
N GLN A 382 -1.59 -8.69 20.62
CA GLN A 382 -2.23 -8.61 21.93
C GLN A 382 -3.65 -9.19 21.97
N VAL A 383 -4.34 -9.27 20.82
CA VAL A 383 -5.67 -9.89 20.70
C VAL A 383 -5.62 -11.29 20.06
N GLY A 384 -4.43 -11.88 19.98
CA GLY A 384 -4.23 -13.28 19.58
C GLY A 384 -4.08 -13.51 18.07
N VAL A 385 -3.95 -12.46 17.26
CA VAL A 385 -3.74 -12.63 15.81
C VAL A 385 -2.33 -13.19 15.55
N PRO A 386 -2.19 -14.22 14.68
CA PRO A 386 -0.87 -14.66 14.23
C PRO A 386 -0.22 -13.61 13.32
N VAL A 387 0.65 -12.79 13.89
CA VAL A 387 1.41 -11.77 13.16
C VAL A 387 2.85 -12.23 12.96
N VAL A 388 3.35 -12.12 11.73
CA VAL A 388 4.75 -12.35 11.37
C VAL A 388 5.33 -11.03 10.87
N VAL A 389 6.40 -10.55 11.50
CA VAL A 389 7.02 -9.28 11.12
C VAL A 389 8.50 -9.50 10.81
N GLU A 390 8.94 -8.96 9.68
CA GLU A 390 10.35 -8.91 9.31
C GLU A 390 10.78 -7.45 9.16
N GLN A 391 11.75 -7.01 9.97
CA GLN A 391 12.30 -5.67 9.90
C GLN A 391 13.73 -5.71 9.36
N PHE A 392 14.04 -4.91 8.34
CA PHE A 392 15.34 -4.89 7.68
C PHE A 392 16.13 -3.63 8.02
N GLU A 393 17.27 -3.81 8.71
CA GLU A 393 18.14 -2.71 9.14
C GLU A 393 18.60 -1.84 7.96
N GLY A 394 18.45 -0.52 8.13
CA GLY A 394 18.83 0.49 7.14
C GLY A 394 18.10 0.43 5.80
N MET A 395 17.09 -0.41 5.61
CA MET A 395 16.36 -0.46 4.33
C MET A 395 15.30 0.64 4.23
N PRO A 396 15.14 1.30 3.06
CA PRO A 396 14.16 2.36 2.86
C PRO A 396 12.72 1.83 2.68
N HIS A 397 11.77 2.74 2.56
CA HIS A 397 10.37 2.41 2.25
C HIS A 397 10.24 1.53 1.01
N CYS A 398 9.44 0.45 1.11
CA CYS A 398 9.21 -0.51 0.04
C CYS A 398 10.50 -1.04 -0.63
N PHE A 399 11.60 -1.18 0.12
CA PHE A 399 12.91 -1.58 -0.43
C PHE A 399 12.84 -2.85 -1.28
N GLY A 400 11.99 -3.82 -0.92
CA GLY A 400 11.85 -5.07 -1.64
C GLY A 400 11.46 -4.87 -3.11
N MET A 401 10.68 -3.82 -3.39
CA MET A 401 10.19 -3.47 -4.71
C MET A 401 11.13 -2.50 -5.43
N VAL A 402 11.57 -1.48 -4.69
CA VAL A 402 12.41 -0.40 -5.22
C VAL A 402 13.81 -0.91 -5.57
N MET A 403 14.27 -1.95 -4.88
CA MET A 403 15.61 -2.52 -5.01
C MET A 403 15.56 -3.98 -5.47
N ASP A 404 14.74 -4.24 -6.50
CA ASP A 404 14.60 -5.57 -7.09
C ASP A 404 15.96 -6.23 -7.42
N GLY A 405 16.01 -7.54 -7.18
CA GLY A 405 17.20 -8.37 -7.40
C GLY A 405 18.32 -8.21 -6.36
N THR A 406 18.17 -7.36 -5.34
CA THR A 406 19.10 -7.34 -4.20
C THR A 406 18.87 -8.53 -3.26
N PRO A 407 19.87 -8.96 -2.47
CA PRO A 407 19.67 -10.01 -1.47
C PRO A 407 18.55 -9.70 -0.47
N ALA A 408 18.43 -8.44 -0.03
CA ALA A 408 17.36 -8.00 0.86
C ALA A 408 15.98 -8.14 0.21
N SER A 409 15.83 -7.68 -1.04
CA SER A 409 14.59 -7.84 -1.81
C SER A 409 14.21 -9.32 -1.98
N GLN A 410 15.17 -10.18 -2.35
CA GLN A 410 14.93 -11.63 -2.48
C GLN A 410 14.50 -12.25 -1.15
N ARG A 411 15.12 -11.84 -0.02
CA ARG A 411 14.74 -12.29 1.32
C ARG A 411 13.33 -11.85 1.71
N SER A 412 12.94 -10.62 1.37
CA SER A 412 11.59 -10.09 1.59
C SER A 412 10.54 -10.86 0.79
N PHE A 413 10.72 -11.02 -0.54
CA PHE A 413 9.78 -11.79 -1.37
C PHE A 413 9.69 -13.26 -0.95
N LYS A 414 10.80 -13.86 -0.50
CA LYS A 414 10.79 -15.20 0.06
C LYS A 414 9.94 -15.26 1.33
N GLY A 415 10.12 -14.33 2.27
CA GLY A 415 9.34 -14.27 3.51
C GLY A 415 7.83 -14.13 3.23
N MET A 416 7.46 -13.20 2.35
CA MET A 416 6.08 -13.04 1.89
C MET A 416 5.51 -14.34 1.30
N ALA A 417 6.26 -14.98 0.41
CA ALA A 417 5.77 -16.19 -0.26
C ALA A 417 5.68 -17.41 0.65
N ASP A 418 6.63 -17.56 1.58
CA ASP A 418 6.58 -18.58 2.63
C ASP A 418 5.32 -18.39 3.49
N PHE A 419 5.07 -17.15 3.93
CA PHE A 419 3.85 -16.80 4.65
C PHE A 419 2.59 -17.12 3.85
N CYS A 420 2.48 -16.70 2.58
CA CYS A 420 1.29 -16.97 1.76
C CYS A 420 0.97 -18.46 1.69
N ARG A 421 1.98 -19.30 1.45
CA ARG A 421 1.81 -20.76 1.38
C ARG A 421 1.42 -21.37 2.72
N ASP A 422 1.93 -20.83 3.83
CA ASP A 422 1.57 -21.30 5.16
C ASP A 422 0.19 -20.81 5.60
N ALA A 423 -0.22 -19.60 5.22
CA ALA A 423 -1.53 -19.05 5.52
C ALA A 423 -2.64 -19.88 4.84
N VAL A 424 -2.50 -20.13 3.54
CA VAL A 424 -3.43 -20.99 2.76
C VAL A 424 -3.47 -22.43 3.29
N ALA A 425 -2.39 -22.90 3.91
CA ALA A 425 -2.34 -24.23 4.48
C ALA A 425 -2.70 -24.29 5.97
N GLY A 426 -3.09 -23.18 6.59
CA GLY A 426 -3.41 -23.11 8.03
C GLY A 426 -2.21 -23.40 8.95
N ARG A 427 -0.99 -23.11 8.50
CA ARG A 427 0.27 -23.41 9.22
C ARG A 427 0.92 -22.19 9.89
N VAL A 428 0.41 -20.98 9.69
CA VAL A 428 0.99 -19.79 10.33
C VAL A 428 0.76 -19.85 11.84
N LYS A 429 1.84 -19.68 12.60
CA LYS A 429 1.83 -19.65 14.06
C LYS A 429 2.27 -18.29 14.56
N ALA A 430 1.62 -17.80 15.62
CA ALA A 430 2.10 -16.63 16.33
C ALA A 430 3.44 -16.95 17.01
N THR A 431 4.47 -16.14 16.73
CA THR A 431 5.76 -16.24 17.43
C THR A 431 5.82 -15.28 18.62
N GLY A 432 5.02 -14.21 18.61
CA GLY A 432 5.10 -13.09 19.55
C GLY A 432 6.36 -12.23 19.38
N ASN A 433 7.16 -12.48 18.34
CA ASN A 433 8.41 -11.79 18.07
C ASN A 433 8.43 -11.30 16.61
N LEU A 434 9.06 -10.14 16.38
CA LEU A 434 9.52 -9.76 15.05
C LEU A 434 10.93 -10.32 14.81
N THR A 435 11.18 -10.68 13.57
CA THR A 435 12.50 -11.08 13.07
C THR A 435 13.23 -9.83 12.58
N TYR A 436 14.22 -9.36 13.34
CA TYR A 436 15.08 -8.24 12.95
C TYR A 436 16.26 -8.77 12.14
N ILE A 437 16.40 -8.27 10.92
CA ILE A 437 17.39 -8.68 9.94
C ILE A 437 18.43 -7.57 9.83
N GLY A 438 19.63 -7.86 10.32
CA GLY A 438 20.74 -6.91 10.37
C GLY A 438 21.32 -6.60 8.99
N PHE A 439 22.07 -5.50 8.92
CA PHE A 439 22.64 -4.96 7.70
C PHE A 439 23.36 -6.02 6.85
N LYS A 440 23.08 -6.01 5.54
CA LYS A 440 23.57 -7.02 4.56
C LYS A 440 23.18 -8.47 4.90
N LEU A 441 22.08 -8.66 5.63
CA LEU A 441 21.59 -9.98 6.08
C LEU A 441 22.62 -10.73 6.95
N ARG A 442 23.50 -10.00 7.64
CA ARG A 442 24.63 -10.59 8.39
C ARG A 442 24.22 -11.23 9.71
N SER A 443 23.05 -10.87 10.23
CA SER A 443 22.54 -11.37 11.49
C SER A 443 21.02 -11.38 11.48
N THR A 444 20.45 -12.27 12.29
CA THR A 444 19.03 -12.29 12.59
C THR A 444 18.86 -12.37 14.09
N ARG A 445 17.94 -11.59 14.64
CA ARG A 445 17.55 -11.65 16.06
C ARG A 445 16.03 -11.53 16.19
N GLU A 446 15.49 -12.24 17.15
CA GLU A 446 14.07 -12.15 17.50
C GLU A 446 13.88 -11.08 18.57
N ILE A 447 12.93 -10.17 18.35
CA ILE A 447 12.58 -9.12 19.30
C ILE A 447 11.10 -9.27 19.65
N PRO A 448 10.72 -9.41 20.93
CA PRO A 448 9.31 -9.47 21.32
C PRO A 448 8.52 -8.29 20.74
N LEU A 449 7.34 -8.55 20.16
CA LEU A 449 6.49 -7.50 19.58
C LEU A 449 6.10 -6.43 20.62
N GLU A 450 5.95 -6.83 21.89
CA GLU A 450 5.72 -5.91 23.02
C GLU A 450 6.87 -4.92 23.25
N ARG A 451 8.07 -5.22 22.74
CA ARG A 451 9.28 -4.38 22.86
C ARG A 451 9.76 -3.83 21.51
N ALA A 452 8.96 -4.00 20.46
CA ALA A 452 9.31 -3.58 19.11
C ALA A 452 9.34 -2.05 18.95
N SER A 453 8.54 -1.34 19.73
CA SER A 453 8.54 0.12 19.86
C SER A 453 8.56 0.49 21.33
N THR A 454 9.20 1.62 21.65
CA THR A 454 9.23 2.17 23.01
C THR A 454 7.96 2.94 23.36
N LEU A 455 7.10 3.23 22.40
CA LEU A 455 5.87 4.01 22.62
C LEU A 455 4.79 3.15 23.26
N SER A 456 4.19 3.67 24.33
CA SER A 456 2.96 3.12 24.91
C SER A 456 1.74 3.41 24.04
N ASP A 457 0.66 2.64 24.20
CA ASP A 457 -0.59 2.87 23.44
C ASP A 457 -1.18 4.27 23.72
N GLU A 458 -1.07 4.76 24.97
CA GLU A 458 -1.51 6.11 25.36
C GLU A 458 -0.71 7.21 24.65
N GLU A 459 0.61 7.02 24.49
CA GLU A 459 1.45 7.98 23.76
C GLU A 459 1.14 7.99 22.27
N VAL A 460 0.89 6.82 21.68
CA VAL A 460 0.46 6.69 20.28
C VAL A 460 -0.84 7.44 20.07
N ASP A 461 -1.86 7.18 20.88
CA ASP A 461 -3.17 7.84 20.77
C ASP A 461 -3.06 9.36 20.95
N ARG A 462 -2.20 9.81 21.88
CA ARG A 462 -1.93 11.25 22.07
C ARG A 462 -1.29 11.89 20.84
N LEU A 463 -0.31 11.24 20.20
CA LEU A 463 0.37 11.76 19.00
C LEU A 463 -0.58 11.83 17.79
N LEU A 464 -1.38 10.77 17.60
CA LEU A 464 -2.42 10.69 16.57
C LEU A 464 -3.45 11.80 16.74
N ARG A 465 -4.07 11.92 17.92
CA ARG A 465 -5.11 12.93 18.21
C ARG A 465 -4.57 14.35 18.07
N ARG A 466 -3.39 14.63 18.63
CA ARG A 466 -2.76 15.96 18.54
C ARG A 466 -2.57 16.40 17.09
N THR A 467 -2.10 15.49 16.23
CA THR A 467 -1.88 15.79 14.82
C THR A 467 -3.19 15.90 14.05
N ALA A 468 -4.17 15.06 14.38
CA ALA A 468 -5.46 15.07 13.74
C ALA A 468 -6.26 16.35 14.02
N GLU A 469 -6.32 16.78 15.29
CA GLU A 469 -6.95 18.04 15.69
C GLU A 469 -6.30 19.25 15.01
N TRP A 470 -4.97 19.23 14.87
CA TRP A 470 -4.25 20.29 14.16
C TRP A 470 -4.62 20.35 12.67
N ARG A 471 -4.74 19.20 12.00
CA ARG A 471 -5.19 19.13 10.61
C ARG A 471 -6.65 19.55 10.44
N LEU A 472 -7.53 19.15 11.38
CA LEU A 472 -8.94 19.53 11.38
C LEU A 472 -9.11 21.05 11.41
N ARG A 473 -8.50 21.72 12.38
CA ARG A 473 -8.53 23.19 12.47
C ARG A 473 -7.96 23.86 11.21
N GLY A 474 -6.94 23.24 10.62
CA GLY A 474 -6.35 23.69 9.36
C GLY A 474 -7.33 23.63 8.19
N GLU A 475 -8.02 22.50 8.01
CA GLU A 475 -9.03 22.31 6.96
C GLU A 475 -10.26 23.20 7.16
N GLU A 476 -10.74 23.36 8.39
CA GLU A 476 -11.85 24.27 8.72
C GLU A 476 -11.54 25.71 8.33
N GLU A 477 -10.33 26.18 8.64
CA GLU A 477 -9.88 27.53 8.27
C GLU A 477 -9.77 27.68 6.75
N LEU A 478 -9.31 26.66 6.03
CA LEU A 478 -9.28 26.67 4.57
C LEU A 478 -10.68 26.76 3.96
N GLN A 479 -11.62 25.99 4.48
CA GLN A 479 -13.00 25.99 3.99
C GLN A 479 -13.72 27.30 4.34
N ARG A 480 -13.42 27.91 5.51
CA ARG A 480 -13.91 29.24 5.89
C ARG A 480 -13.44 30.29 4.88
N GLN A 481 -12.13 30.36 4.61
CA GLN A 481 -11.55 31.30 3.65
C GLN A 481 -12.09 31.09 2.22
N TRP A 482 -12.28 29.85 1.80
CA TRP A 482 -12.86 29.51 0.50
C TRP A 482 -14.32 29.96 0.41
N SER A 483 -15.13 29.70 1.45
CA SER A 483 -16.54 30.10 1.52
C SER A 483 -16.71 31.63 1.53
N GLU A 484 -15.81 32.36 2.19
CA GLU A 484 -15.80 33.83 2.18
C GLU A 484 -15.47 34.39 0.80
N LYS A 485 -14.51 33.79 0.09
CA LYS A 485 -14.19 34.17 -1.30
C LYS A 485 -15.32 33.86 -2.28
N ALA A 486 -16.06 32.76 -2.09
CA ALA A 486 -17.17 32.38 -2.95
C ALA A 486 -18.42 33.27 -2.78
N LYS A 487 -18.51 34.03 -1.67
CA LYS A 487 -19.59 35.00 -1.40
C LYS A 487 -19.31 36.41 -1.95
N LEU A 488 -18.06 36.67 -2.36
CA LEU A 488 -17.61 37.90 -3.02
C LEU A 488 -17.67 37.74 -4.54
#